data_AF-A0A078JWC6-F1
#
_entry.id   AF-A0A078JWC6-F1
#
_cell.length_a   1.000
_cell.length_b   1.000
_cell.length_c   1.000
_cell.angle_alpha   90.00
_cell.angle_beta   90.00
_cell.angle_gamma   90.00
#
_symmetry.space_group_name_H-M   'P 1'
#
loop_
_entity.id
_entity.type
_entity.pdbx_description
1 polymer ?
#
loop_
_entity_poly.entity_id
_entity_poly.type
_entity_poly.pdbx_seq_one_letter_code
_entity_poly.pdbx_strand_id
1 'polypeptide(L)'
;MLSKHYGTLNFTCLEMKDTDNSAEALSAPQELVQMVLSKAWKEGIEVAGENALETYGTKGYNQILLNARPNGVNHNGKPKLRMYGFTYLRLSDTVFQENNFELFKKFVRKMHADQDYCGDAEKYGHEIVPLKTPNSHLTVEDIADAAQPSGAFKWDTETDMKVDG
;
A
#
# COMPACT_ATOMS: atom_id res chain seq x y z
N MET A 1 -16.73 -8.57 4.38
CA MET A 1 -17.59 -7.36 4.33
C MET A 1 -17.30 -6.50 3.10
N LEU A 2 -16.08 -6.03 2.85
CA LEU A 2 -15.78 -5.23 1.65
C LEU A 2 -15.88 -6.03 0.34
N SER A 3 -15.50 -7.31 0.37
CA SER A 3 -15.55 -8.22 -0.78
C SER A 3 -16.92 -8.30 -1.45
N LYS A 4 -18.01 -8.35 -0.67
CA LYS A 4 -19.39 -8.39 -1.24
C LYS A 4 -19.77 -7.11 -1.99
N HIS A 5 -19.09 -6.00 -1.73
CA HIS A 5 -19.30 -4.71 -2.39
C HIS A 5 -18.27 -4.42 -3.48
N TYR A 6 -17.35 -5.35 -3.77
CA TYR A 6 -16.20 -5.11 -4.65
C TYR A 6 -15.39 -3.88 -4.21
N GLY A 7 -15.38 -3.60 -2.91
CA GLY A 7 -14.72 -2.44 -2.33
C GLY A 7 -13.22 -2.66 -2.14
N THR A 8 -12.45 -1.59 -2.29
CA THR A 8 -11.02 -1.54 -1.94
C THR A 8 -10.87 -1.15 -0.47
N LEU A 9 -10.01 -1.84 0.26
CA LEU A 9 -9.61 -1.41 1.61
C LEU A 9 -8.55 -0.31 1.48
N ASN A 10 -8.89 0.93 1.86
CA ASN A 10 -7.90 2.00 1.97
C ASN A 10 -7.38 2.07 3.42
N PHE A 11 -6.07 1.89 3.62
CA PHE A 11 -5.45 1.83 4.95
C PHE A 11 -4.32 2.86 5.10
N THR A 12 -3.96 3.23 6.33
CA THR A 12 -3.00 4.32 6.60
C THR A 12 -1.73 3.82 7.32
N CYS A 13 -0.86 4.73 7.75
CA CYS A 13 0.43 4.49 8.42
C CYS A 13 1.50 3.82 7.55
N LEU A 14 1.39 3.94 6.21
CA LEU A 14 2.30 3.25 5.30
C LEU A 14 3.75 3.76 5.30
N GLU A 15 3.98 4.94 5.88
CA GLU A 15 5.29 5.58 6.00
C GLU A 15 6.03 5.26 7.32
N MET A 16 5.30 4.79 8.32
CA MET A 16 5.81 4.67 9.69
C MET A 16 6.72 3.44 9.87
N LYS A 17 7.77 3.60 10.68
CA LYS A 17 8.53 2.48 11.23
C LYS A 17 8.30 2.36 12.74
N ASP A 18 8.46 1.16 13.29
CA ASP A 18 8.29 0.95 14.74
C ASP A 18 9.31 1.78 15.52
N THR A 19 10.53 1.90 14.96
CA THR A 19 11.63 2.76 15.46
C THR A 19 11.32 4.26 15.52
N ASP A 20 10.21 4.73 14.94
CA ASP A 20 9.77 6.13 15.04
C ASP A 20 9.05 6.44 16.35
N ASN A 21 8.65 5.41 17.11
CA ASN A 21 7.83 5.54 18.31
C ASN A 21 8.63 5.21 19.56
N SER A 22 8.22 5.79 20.69
CA SER A 22 8.79 5.43 21.99
C SER A 22 8.28 4.06 22.45
N ALA A 23 9.08 3.35 23.25
CA ALA A 23 8.72 2.02 23.73
C ALA A 23 7.45 2.02 24.59
N GLU A 24 7.19 3.12 25.30
CA GLU A 24 6.02 3.30 26.17
C GLU A 24 4.70 3.32 25.37
N ALA A 25 4.75 3.67 24.08
CA ALA A 25 3.58 3.70 23.23
C ALA A 25 3.09 2.30 22.82
N LEU A 26 3.92 1.26 22.98
CA LEU A 26 3.65 -0.10 22.50
C LEU A 26 3.20 -0.12 21.03
N SER A 27 3.79 0.77 20.22
CA SER A 27 3.42 1.01 18.82
C SER A 27 4.16 0.06 17.88
N ALA A 28 3.42 -0.57 16.98
CA ALA A 28 3.90 -1.56 16.01
C ALA A 28 3.25 -1.33 14.63
N PRO A 29 3.45 -0.14 14.00
CA PRO A 29 2.84 0.19 12.72
C PRO A 29 3.24 -0.78 11.60
N GLN A 30 4.47 -1.30 11.59
CA GLN A 30 4.94 -2.19 10.52
C GLN A 30 4.17 -3.52 10.55
N GLU A 31 4.03 -4.13 11.73
CA GLU A 31 3.25 -5.35 11.92
C GLU A 31 1.77 -5.12 11.66
N LEU A 32 1.22 -3.97 12.09
CA LEU A 32 -0.18 -3.63 11.83
C LEU A 32 -0.48 -3.55 10.33
N VAL A 33 0.34 -2.81 9.58
CA VAL A 33 0.23 -2.71 8.12
C VAL A 33 0.36 -4.09 7.48
N GLN A 34 1.37 -4.87 7.88
CA GLN A 34 1.60 -6.22 7.36
C GLN A 34 0.39 -7.13 7.58
N MET A 35 -0.22 -7.11 8.76
CA MET A 35 -1.39 -7.92 9.09
C MET A 35 -2.62 -7.50 8.29
N VAL A 36 -2.93 -6.19 8.25
CA VAL A 36 -4.13 -5.68 7.59
C VAL A 36 -4.10 -5.95 6.09
N LEU A 37 -2.99 -5.61 5.43
CA LEU A 37 -2.82 -5.83 4.00
C LEU A 37 -2.83 -7.34 3.68
N SER A 38 -2.13 -8.16 4.48
CA SER A 38 -2.13 -9.60 4.30
C SER A 38 -3.52 -10.21 4.40
N LYS A 39 -4.32 -9.76 5.37
CA LYS A 39 -5.67 -10.27 5.55
C LYS A 39 -6.56 -9.89 4.38
N ALA A 40 -6.51 -8.64 3.92
CA ALA A 40 -7.29 -8.19 2.79
C ALA A 40 -6.97 -8.97 1.49
N TRP A 41 -5.69 -9.17 1.16
CA TRP A 41 -5.33 -9.97 -0.02
C TRP A 41 -5.76 -11.43 0.08
N LYS A 42 -5.75 -12.04 1.27
CA LYS A 42 -6.26 -13.40 1.48
C LYS A 42 -7.75 -13.52 1.23
N GLU A 43 -8.50 -12.47 1.54
CA GLU A 43 -9.93 -12.36 1.26
C GLU A 43 -10.22 -11.91 -0.20
N GLY A 44 -9.19 -11.79 -1.04
CA GLY A 44 -9.32 -11.35 -2.43
C GLY A 44 -9.76 -9.89 -2.57
N ILE A 45 -9.47 -9.05 -1.56
CA ILE A 45 -9.80 -7.63 -1.54
C ILE A 45 -8.58 -6.83 -1.99
N GLU A 46 -8.81 -5.89 -2.92
CA GLU A 46 -7.80 -4.92 -3.30
C GLU A 46 -7.47 -3.98 -2.14
N VAL A 47 -6.19 -3.63 -2.00
CA VAL A 47 -5.72 -2.76 -0.91
C VAL A 47 -5.09 -1.50 -1.46
N ALA A 48 -5.58 -0.35 -1.04
CA ALA A 48 -4.97 0.95 -1.25
C ALA A 48 -4.46 1.50 0.09
N GLY A 49 -3.75 2.63 0.05
CA GLY A 49 -3.37 3.25 1.30
C GLY A 49 -2.79 4.65 1.22
N GLU A 50 -2.46 5.18 2.39
CA GLU A 50 -2.04 6.57 2.59
C GLU A 50 -0.92 6.63 3.64
N ASN A 51 -0.11 7.70 3.61
CA ASN A 51 0.68 8.05 4.78
C ASN A 51 -0.21 8.72 5.84
N ALA A 52 0.02 8.42 7.12
CA ALA A 52 -0.77 8.97 8.21
C ALA A 52 -0.35 10.40 8.57
N LEU A 53 0.95 10.68 8.54
CA LEU A 53 1.55 11.97 8.80
C LEU A 53 2.35 12.46 7.59
N GLU A 54 2.53 13.77 7.47
CA GLU A 54 3.35 14.35 6.41
C GLU A 54 4.77 13.77 6.43
N THR A 55 5.28 13.36 5.26
CA THR A 55 6.61 12.74 5.15
C THR A 55 7.33 13.20 3.89
N TYR A 56 8.48 13.84 4.07
CA TYR A 56 9.27 14.42 2.97
C TYR A 56 10.64 13.74 2.81
N GLY A 57 10.88 12.64 3.53
CA GLY A 57 12.19 12.01 3.64
C GLY A 57 12.29 10.63 2.98
N THR A 58 13.52 10.21 2.66
CA THR A 58 13.83 8.92 2.04
C THR A 58 13.30 7.75 2.86
N LYS A 59 13.38 7.83 4.19
CA LYS A 59 12.89 6.79 5.12
C LYS A 59 11.40 6.49 4.92
N GLY A 60 10.55 7.53 4.90
CA GLY A 60 9.11 7.37 4.74
C GLY A 60 8.74 6.86 3.35
N TYR A 61 9.35 7.44 2.30
CA TYR A 61 9.12 6.99 0.92
C TYR A 61 9.54 5.53 0.70
N ASN A 62 10.72 5.13 1.19
CA ASN A 62 11.19 3.75 1.08
C ASN A 62 10.31 2.77 1.88
N GLN A 63 9.73 3.19 3.00
CA GLN A 63 8.76 2.39 3.76
C GLN A 63 7.43 2.23 3.01
N ILE A 64 6.92 3.30 2.41
CA ILE A 64 5.72 3.24 1.56
C ILE A 64 5.96 2.31 0.36
N LEU A 65 7.12 2.43 -0.30
CA LEU A 65 7.50 1.59 -1.44
C LEU A 65 7.58 0.10 -1.08
N LEU A 66 8.14 -0.21 0.10
CA LEU A 66 8.14 -1.57 0.64
C LEU A 66 6.70 -2.05 0.86
N ASN A 67 5.84 -1.26 1.48
CA ASN A 67 4.44 -1.65 1.71
C ASN A 67 3.64 -1.79 0.39
N ALA A 68 3.94 -0.96 -0.62
CA ALA A 68 3.29 -1.00 -1.93
C ALA A 68 3.62 -2.28 -2.71
N ARG A 69 4.86 -2.78 -2.58
CA ARG A 69 5.36 -4.03 -3.19
C ARG A 69 6.27 -4.75 -2.20
N PRO A 70 5.69 -5.57 -1.31
CA PRO A 70 6.39 -6.15 -0.17
C PRO A 70 7.38 -7.26 -0.50
N ASN A 71 7.31 -7.77 -1.73
CA ASN A 71 8.26 -8.74 -2.28
C ASN A 71 8.84 -8.24 -3.61
N GLY A 72 8.98 -6.91 -3.72
CA GLY A 72 9.60 -6.24 -4.86
C GLY A 72 8.86 -6.31 -6.19
N VAL A 73 9.58 -5.93 -7.24
CA VAL A 73 9.14 -5.97 -8.63
C VAL A 73 9.30 -7.39 -9.18
N ASN A 74 8.33 -7.84 -9.98
CA ASN A 74 8.45 -9.08 -10.74
C ASN A 74 8.83 -8.75 -12.19
N HIS A 75 10.07 -9.02 -12.60
CA HIS A 75 10.52 -8.76 -13.98
C HIS A 75 9.83 -9.64 -15.04
N ASN A 76 9.18 -10.72 -14.61
CA ASN A 76 8.50 -11.66 -15.51
C ASN A 76 6.97 -11.44 -15.56
N GLY A 77 6.45 -10.40 -14.92
CA GLY A 77 5.02 -10.09 -14.97
C GLY A 77 4.49 -9.34 -13.76
N LYS A 78 3.24 -9.62 -13.37
CA LYS A 78 2.61 -8.95 -12.22
C LYS A 78 3.26 -9.40 -10.90
N PRO A 79 3.57 -8.48 -9.96
CA PRO A 79 3.98 -8.87 -8.62
C PRO A 79 2.90 -9.71 -7.94
N LYS A 80 3.32 -10.66 -7.10
CA LYS A 80 2.38 -11.53 -6.36
C LYS A 80 1.52 -10.73 -5.39
N LEU A 81 2.13 -9.78 -4.69
CA LEU A 81 1.49 -8.86 -3.76
C LEU A 81 1.81 -7.44 -4.22
N ARG A 82 0.77 -6.64 -4.41
CA ARG A 82 0.89 -5.23 -4.80
C ARG A 82 -0.32 -4.49 -4.28
N MET A 83 -0.12 -3.29 -3.76
CA MET A 83 -1.21 -2.36 -3.48
C MET A 83 -1.85 -1.85 -4.78
N TYR A 84 -3.16 -1.66 -4.77
CA TYR A 84 -3.95 -1.12 -5.86
C TYR A 84 -3.72 0.39 -6.06
N GLY A 85 -3.37 1.11 -5.00
CA GLY A 85 -3.12 2.55 -5.10
C GLY A 85 -2.53 3.13 -3.83
N PHE A 86 -1.95 4.32 -3.96
CA PHE A 86 -1.44 5.09 -2.85
C PHE A 86 -1.87 6.55 -2.99
N THR A 87 -2.37 7.15 -1.91
CA THR A 87 -2.72 8.56 -1.84
C THR A 87 -1.77 9.26 -0.88
N TYR A 88 -1.02 10.25 -1.38
CA TYR A 88 -0.08 11.01 -0.57
C TYR A 88 -0.78 12.16 0.17
N LEU A 89 -0.59 12.22 1.49
CA LEU A 89 -1.00 13.31 2.36
C LEU A 89 0.21 14.25 2.58
N ARG A 90 0.16 15.53 2.20
CA ARG A 90 -0.84 16.27 1.41
C ARG A 90 -0.09 17.26 0.51
N LEU A 91 -0.74 17.71 -0.56
CA LEU A 91 -0.27 18.85 -1.34
C LEU A 91 -0.09 20.09 -0.45
N SER A 92 1.12 20.64 -0.41
CA SER A 92 1.47 21.82 0.39
C SER A 92 2.62 22.59 -0.27
N ASP A 93 2.86 23.83 0.14
CA ASP A 93 4.05 24.56 -0.32
C ASP A 93 5.34 23.83 0.04
N THR A 94 5.34 23.10 1.16
CA THR A 94 6.47 22.28 1.63
C THR A 94 6.85 21.18 0.64
N VAL A 95 5.88 20.46 0.05
CA VAL A 95 6.19 19.40 -0.93
C VAL A 95 6.79 19.98 -2.22
N PHE A 96 6.49 21.24 -2.54
CA PHE A 96 6.98 21.94 -3.73
C PHE A 96 8.30 22.67 -3.54
N GLN A 97 8.88 22.67 -2.33
CA GLN A 97 10.26 23.10 -2.15
C GLN A 97 11.19 22.22 -3.00
N GLU A 98 12.19 22.82 -3.65
CA GLU A 98 13.02 22.19 -4.68
C GLU A 98 13.48 20.76 -4.31
N ASN A 99 14.17 20.60 -3.18
CA ASN A 99 14.67 19.29 -2.74
C ASN A 99 13.55 18.29 -2.42
N ASN A 100 12.46 18.74 -1.81
CA ASN A 100 11.33 17.88 -1.45
C ASN A 100 10.62 17.40 -2.71
N PHE A 101 10.43 18.27 -3.69
CA PHE A 101 9.76 17.94 -4.94
C PHE A 101 10.62 17.04 -5.82
N GLU A 102 11.94 17.25 -5.86
CA GLU A 102 12.86 16.32 -6.53
C GLU A 102 12.79 14.92 -5.93
N LEU A 103 12.75 14.82 -4.59
CA LEU A 103 12.63 13.52 -3.93
C LEU A 103 11.25 12.90 -4.13
N PHE A 104 10.18 13.69 -4.09
CA PHE A 104 8.82 13.23 -4.38
C PHE A 104 8.69 12.69 -5.81
N LYS A 105 9.32 13.34 -6.81
CA LYS A 105 9.38 12.82 -8.19
C LYS A 105 10.08 11.47 -8.26
N LYS A 106 11.17 11.27 -7.53
CA LYS A 106 11.83 9.96 -7.42
C LYS A 106 10.90 8.93 -6.79
N PHE A 107 10.22 9.27 -5.70
CA PHE A 107 9.22 8.41 -5.07
C PHE A 107 8.13 7.97 -6.06
N VAL A 108 7.54 8.91 -6.82
CA VAL A 108 6.55 8.60 -7.86
C VAL A 108 7.13 7.68 -8.94
N ARG A 109 8.35 7.96 -9.42
CA ARG A 109 9.04 7.12 -10.40
C ARG A 109 9.24 5.68 -9.89
N LYS A 110 9.62 5.52 -8.62
CA LYS A 110 9.78 4.22 -7.98
C LYS A 110 8.44 3.53 -7.74
N MET A 111 7.38 4.26 -7.37
CA MET A 111 6.01 3.70 -7.30
C MET A 111 5.57 3.14 -8.65
N HIS A 112 5.94 3.81 -9.76
CA HIS A 112 5.70 3.36 -11.14
C HIS A 112 6.68 2.29 -11.65
N ALA A 113 7.48 1.66 -10.78
CA ALA A 113 8.47 0.64 -11.17
C ALA A 113 9.43 1.13 -12.28
N ASP A 114 9.93 2.37 -12.12
CA ASP A 114 10.81 3.06 -13.06
C ASP A 114 10.24 3.23 -14.48
N GLN A 115 8.92 3.20 -14.63
CA GLN A 115 8.23 3.55 -15.87
C GLN A 115 7.81 5.03 -15.90
N ASP A 116 7.61 5.57 -17.11
CA ASP A 116 6.96 6.87 -17.30
C ASP A 116 5.50 6.82 -16.85
N TYR A 117 4.89 7.99 -16.63
CA TYR A 117 3.46 8.09 -16.36
C TYR A 117 2.65 7.42 -17.48
N CYS A 118 1.73 6.54 -17.10
CA CYS A 118 0.80 5.89 -18.01
C CYS A 118 -0.61 6.38 -17.72
N GLY A 119 -1.16 7.19 -18.63
CA GLY A 119 -2.55 7.70 -18.52
C GLY A 119 -3.63 6.67 -18.84
N ASP A 120 -3.24 5.48 -19.28
CA ASP A 120 -4.15 4.36 -19.60
C ASP A 120 -4.00 3.27 -18.54
N ALA A 121 -5.03 3.12 -17.70
CA ALA A 121 -5.04 2.23 -16.55
C ALA A 121 -5.04 0.74 -16.92
N GLU A 122 -5.55 0.40 -18.10
CA GLU A 122 -5.64 -0.98 -18.57
C GLU A 122 -4.24 -1.57 -18.79
N LYS A 123 -3.29 -0.76 -19.25
CA LYS A 123 -1.91 -1.17 -19.53
C LYS A 123 -1.16 -1.70 -18.31
N TYR A 124 -1.55 -1.32 -17.10
CA TYR A 124 -0.95 -1.79 -15.86
C TYR A 124 -1.94 -2.54 -14.96
N GLY A 125 -3.01 -3.07 -15.57
CA GLY A 125 -3.95 -4.00 -14.95
C GLY A 125 -4.91 -3.35 -13.95
N HIS A 126 -5.31 -2.10 -14.18
CA HIS A 126 -6.33 -1.38 -13.42
C HIS A 126 -7.51 -1.00 -14.33
N GLU A 127 -8.00 -1.96 -15.11
CA GLU A 127 -9.21 -1.78 -15.91
C GLU A 127 -10.40 -1.44 -15.00
N ILE A 128 -11.14 -0.39 -15.35
CA ILE A 128 -12.34 0.02 -14.62
C ILE A 128 -13.55 -0.51 -15.38
N VAL A 129 -14.17 -1.54 -14.82
CA VAL A 129 -15.38 -2.15 -15.37
C VAL A 129 -16.65 -1.61 -14.70
N PRO A 130 -17.83 -1.71 -15.33
CA PRO A 130 -19.10 -1.38 -14.68
C PRO A 130 -19.28 -2.14 -13.35
N LEU A 131 -19.64 -1.41 -12.29
CA LEU A 131 -19.81 -1.99 -10.96
C LEU A 131 -20.93 -3.03 -10.97
N LYS A 132 -20.61 -4.24 -10.51
CA LYS A 132 -21.56 -5.35 -10.39
C LYS A 132 -22.47 -5.13 -9.18
N THR A 133 -23.67 -5.72 -9.24
CA THR A 133 -24.56 -5.79 -8.09
C THR A 133 -23.87 -6.53 -6.93
N PRO A 134 -23.96 -6.04 -5.69
CA PRO A 134 -23.33 -6.68 -4.54
C PRO A 134 -23.74 -8.14 -4.37
N ASN A 135 -22.80 -8.97 -3.92
CA ASN A 135 -23.07 -10.38 -3.62
C ASN A 135 -23.87 -10.50 -2.30
N SER A 136 -25.10 -11.01 -2.36
CA SER A 136 -25.97 -11.15 -1.20
C SER A 136 -25.67 -12.35 -0.30
N HIS A 137 -24.75 -13.24 -0.67
CA HIS A 137 -24.53 -14.52 0.02
C HIS A 137 -23.58 -14.47 1.24
N LEU A 138 -22.97 -13.33 1.56
CA LEU A 138 -22.05 -13.23 2.71
C LEU A 138 -22.82 -13.16 4.04
N THR A 139 -22.61 -14.13 4.92
CA THR A 139 -23.24 -14.23 6.24
C THR A 139 -22.41 -13.55 7.35
N VAL A 140 -22.96 -13.47 8.57
CA VAL A 140 -22.22 -12.97 9.74
C VAL A 140 -21.20 -14.00 10.20
N GLU A 141 -21.53 -15.28 10.06
CA GLU A 141 -20.68 -16.42 10.36
C GLU A 141 -19.43 -16.41 9.48
N ASP A 142 -19.57 -16.17 8.17
CA ASP A 142 -18.43 -16.01 7.25
C ASP A 142 -17.49 -14.86 7.70
N ILE A 143 -18.06 -13.76 8.20
CA ILE A 143 -17.29 -12.62 8.70
C ILE A 143 -16.55 -12.99 10.00
N ALA A 144 -17.19 -13.75 10.89
CA ALA A 144 -16.59 -14.22 12.14
C ALA A 144 -15.48 -15.25 11.89
N ASP A 145 -15.65 -16.14 10.90
CA ASP A 145 -14.63 -17.08 10.47
C ASP A 145 -13.43 -16.36 9.86
N ALA A 146 -13.67 -15.31 9.06
CA ALA A 146 -12.62 -14.44 8.57
C ALA A 146 -11.93 -13.65 9.71
N ALA A 147 -12.54 -13.46 10.88
CA ALA A 147 -11.88 -12.78 12.00
C ALA A 147 -10.83 -13.66 12.70
N GLN A 148 -10.80 -14.97 12.42
CA GLN A 148 -9.83 -15.86 13.04
C GLN A 148 -8.38 -15.50 12.65
N PRO A 149 -7.41 -15.65 13.58
CA PRO A 149 -6.01 -15.38 13.31
C PRO A 149 -5.50 -16.14 12.09
N SER A 150 -4.75 -15.46 11.25
CA SER A 150 -4.07 -16.08 10.12
C SER A 150 -2.69 -15.45 9.99
N GLY A 151 -1.64 -16.24 9.76
CA GLY A 151 -0.27 -15.70 9.67
C GLY A 151 -0.12 -14.69 8.52
N ALA A 152 0.66 -13.63 8.69
CA ALA A 152 0.84 -12.64 7.63
C ALA A 152 1.71 -13.18 6.47
N PHE A 153 1.59 -12.56 5.29
CA PHE A 153 2.59 -12.75 4.24
C PHE A 153 3.93 -12.16 4.69
N LYS A 154 5.05 -12.68 4.18
CA LYS A 154 6.39 -12.23 4.56
C LYS A 154 6.79 -10.99 3.77
N TRP A 155 7.27 -9.96 4.47
CA TRP A 155 7.79 -8.74 3.85
C TRP A 155 9.29 -8.93 3.67
N ASP A 156 9.82 -8.37 2.59
CA ASP A 156 11.25 -8.15 2.50
C ASP A 156 11.68 -7.12 3.54
N THR A 157 12.95 -7.10 3.90
CA THR A 157 13.46 -6.16 4.93
C THR A 157 13.49 -4.71 4.44
N GLU A 158 13.55 -4.51 3.12
CA GLU A 158 13.58 -3.22 2.46
C GLU A 158 13.05 -3.33 1.03
N THR A 159 12.64 -2.20 0.45
CA THR A 159 12.24 -2.17 -0.96
C THR A 159 13.45 -2.33 -1.89
N ASP A 160 13.24 -3.01 -3.01
CA ASP A 160 14.16 -3.11 -4.14
C ASP A 160 14.18 -1.83 -5.01
N MET A 161 13.25 -0.90 -4.78
CA MET A 161 13.04 0.30 -5.58
C MET A 161 13.27 1.57 -4.75
N LYS A 162 14.39 1.64 -4.03
CA LYS A 162 14.68 2.79 -3.15
C LYS A 162 14.79 4.12 -3.90
N VAL A 163 14.43 5.22 -3.24
CA VAL A 163 14.53 6.58 -3.80
C VAL A 163 15.94 7.19 -3.74
N ASP A 164 16.84 6.58 -2.97
CA ASP A 164 18.22 6.98 -2.72
C ASP A 164 19.26 6.05 -3.39
N GLY A 165 18.81 5.11 -4.23
CA GLY A 165 19.65 4.24 -5.05
C GLY A 165 19.83 4.71 -6.49
#